data_AF-W2LWH7-F1
#
_entry.id   AF-W2LWH7-F1
#
_cell.length_a   1.000
_cell.length_b   1.000
_cell.length_c   1.000
_cell.angle_alpha   90.00
_cell.angle_beta   90.00
_cell.angle_gamma   90.00
#
_symmetry.space_group_name_H-M   'P 1'
#
loop_
_entity.id
_entity.type
_entity.pdbx_description
1 polymer ?
#
loop_
_entity_poly.entity_id
_entity_poly.type
_entity_poly.pdbx_seq_one_letter_code
_entity_poly.pdbx_strand_id
1 'polypeptide(L)'
;MQLAYATMLATTAGMDPTQFNKFLDKSCGALGSSTLAFGGISMSAGALSFVMLTLGITCCKKRSIFVLIGKVFVGIAQVSTILMFALWIPQARPLGKEDDVTLNGSFVLAVISSSLYTIASILVSRHAVKGK
;
A
#
# COMPACT_ATOMS: atom_id res chain seq x y z
N MET A 1 -26.54 15.14 -3.09
CA MET A 1 -26.13 13.98 -3.91
C MET A 1 -25.34 12.93 -3.12
N GLN A 2 -24.36 13.29 -2.27
CA GLN A 2 -23.58 12.30 -1.49
C GLN A 2 -24.42 11.34 -0.63
N LEU A 3 -25.47 11.84 0.03
CA LEU A 3 -26.36 11.02 0.86
C LEU A 3 -27.08 9.91 0.08
N ALA A 4 -27.57 10.20 -1.14
CA ALA A 4 -28.26 9.20 -1.96
C ALA A 4 -27.30 8.11 -2.48
N TYR A 5 -26.09 8.50 -2.88
CA TYR A 5 -25.04 7.57 -3.30
C TYR A 5 -24.54 6.70 -2.14
N ALA A 6 -24.36 7.30 -0.96
CA ALA A 6 -23.96 6.61 0.25
C ALA A 6 -25.00 5.58 0.70
N THR A 7 -26.28 5.96 0.69
CA THR A 7 -27.38 5.05 1.05
C THR A 7 -27.55 3.94 0.03
N MET A 8 -27.38 4.22 -1.27
CA MET A 8 -27.44 3.17 -2.31
C MET A 8 -26.29 2.17 -2.14
N LEU A 9 -25.05 2.64 -1.94
CA LEU A 9 -23.89 1.79 -1.69
C LEU A 9 -24.04 0.96 -0.41
N ALA A 10 -24.50 1.57 0.68
CA ALA A 10 -24.78 0.89 1.94
C ALA A 10 -25.85 -0.21 1.76
N THR A 11 -26.91 0.09 1.01
CA THR A 11 -27.99 -0.86 0.72
C THR A 11 -27.52 -2.01 -0.17
N THR A 12 -26.70 -1.73 -1.20
CA THR A 12 -26.11 -2.77 -2.05
C THR A 12 -25.05 -3.61 -1.35
N ALA A 13 -24.36 -3.03 -0.36
CA ALA A 13 -23.35 -3.73 0.44
C ALA A 13 -23.94 -4.42 1.69
N GLY A 14 -25.26 -4.30 1.93
CA GLY A 14 -25.93 -4.89 3.09
C GLY A 14 -25.51 -4.29 4.44
N MET A 15 -24.96 -3.07 4.45
CA MET A 15 -24.41 -2.42 5.64
C MET A 15 -25.30 -1.29 6.17
N ASP A 16 -25.18 -1.01 7.47
CA ASP A 16 -25.90 0.09 8.11
C ASP A 16 -25.49 1.46 7.51
N PRO A 17 -26.46 2.30 7.07
CA PRO A 17 -26.17 3.55 6.38
C PRO A 17 -25.48 4.61 7.27
N THR A 18 -25.59 4.51 8.60
CA THR A 18 -24.92 5.46 9.51
C THR A 18 -23.45 5.13 9.67
N GLN A 19 -23.10 3.84 9.71
CA GLN A 19 -21.71 3.37 9.72
C GLN A 19 -21.01 3.64 8.40
N PHE A 20 -21.72 3.42 7.29
CA PHE A 20 -21.20 3.70 5.96
C PHE A 20 -20.91 5.20 5.75
N ASN A 21 -21.78 6.09 6.20
CA ASN A 21 -21.51 7.53 6.15
C ASN A 21 -20.28 7.92 6.99
N LYS A 22 -20.09 7.31 8.16
CA LYS A 22 -18.92 7.57 9.02
C LYS A 22 -17.61 7.07 8.38
N PHE A 23 -17.66 5.97 7.63
CA PHE A 23 -16.55 5.52 6.80
C PHE A 23 -16.25 6.48 5.65
N LEU A 24 -17.28 6.93 4.93
CA LEU A 24 -17.12 7.88 3.84
C LEU A 24 -16.53 9.20 4.33
N ASP A 25 -16.95 9.70 5.49
CA ASP A 25 -16.38 10.91 6.09
C ASP A 25 -14.87 10.76 6.39
N LYS A 26 -14.46 9.61 6.92
CA LYS A 26 -13.04 9.29 7.18
C LYS A 26 -12.24 9.06 5.89
N SER A 27 -12.87 8.48 4.88
CA SER A 27 -12.25 8.13 3.59
C SER A 27 -12.13 9.33 2.65
N CYS A 28 -13.14 10.20 2.62
CA CYS A 28 -13.14 11.45 1.86
C CYS A 28 -12.41 12.59 2.60
N GLY A 29 -12.16 12.43 3.90
CA GLY A 29 -11.36 13.36 4.69
C GLY A 29 -9.85 13.20 4.47
N ALA A 30 -9.08 13.91 5.31
CA ALA A 30 -7.62 13.90 5.27
C ALA A 30 -7.03 12.48 5.41
N LEU A 31 -7.69 11.59 6.16
CA LEU A 31 -7.20 10.26 6.50
C LEU A 31 -7.21 9.31 5.29
N GLY A 32 -8.31 9.27 4.53
CA GLY A 32 -8.36 8.50 3.29
C GLY A 32 -7.54 9.13 2.16
N SER A 33 -7.44 10.46 2.11
CA SER A 33 -6.55 11.15 1.15
C SER A 33 -5.08 10.80 1.38
N SER A 34 -4.62 10.77 2.64
CA SER A 34 -3.27 10.32 2.99
C SER A 34 -3.05 8.84 2.68
N THR A 35 -4.02 7.98 3.02
CA THR A 35 -3.94 6.54 2.72
C THR A 35 -3.81 6.29 1.22
N LEU A 36 -4.58 7.01 0.40
CA LEU A 36 -4.51 6.93 -1.05
C LEU A 36 -3.16 7.45 -1.58
N ALA A 37 -2.67 8.57 -1.05
CA ALA A 37 -1.37 9.11 -1.44
C ALA A 37 -0.22 8.15 -1.13
N PHE A 38 -0.19 7.56 0.07
CA PHE A 38 0.83 6.58 0.43
C PHE A 38 0.70 5.28 -0.37
N GLY A 39 -0.52 4.84 -0.67
CA GLY A 39 -0.77 3.71 -1.58
C GLY A 39 -0.22 3.98 -2.99
N GLY A 40 -0.48 5.16 -3.54
CA GLY A 40 0.03 5.58 -4.84
C GLY A 40 1.55 5.73 -4.90
N ILE A 41 2.16 6.30 -3.85
CA ILE A 41 3.62 6.39 -3.71
C ILE A 41 4.22 4.99 -3.64
N SER A 42 3.64 4.07 -2.88
CA SER A 42 4.14 2.69 -2.80
C SER A 42 4.13 1.99 -4.16
N MET A 43 3.02 2.09 -4.90
CA MET A 43 2.87 1.44 -6.19
C MET A 43 3.85 2.00 -7.23
N SER A 44 3.94 3.33 -7.34
CA SER A 44 4.84 4.00 -8.28
C SER A 44 6.32 3.80 -7.92
N ALA A 45 6.69 3.91 -6.64
CA ALA A 45 8.04 3.63 -6.17
C ALA A 45 8.42 2.15 -6.37
N GLY A 46 7.48 1.24 -6.15
CA GLY A 46 7.65 -0.20 -6.43
C GLY A 46 7.92 -0.46 -7.91
N ALA A 47 7.12 0.10 -8.82
CA ALA A 47 7.31 -0.06 -10.25
C ALA A 47 8.65 0.53 -10.73
N LEU A 48 9.00 1.73 -10.27
CA LEU A 48 10.29 2.35 -10.57
C LEU A 48 11.46 1.51 -10.05
N SER A 49 11.33 0.94 -8.85
CA SER A 49 12.35 0.05 -8.30
C SER A 49 12.55 -1.19 -9.16
N PHE A 50 11.46 -1.79 -9.67
CA PHE A 50 11.54 -2.96 -10.54
C PHE A 50 12.29 -2.66 -11.83
N VAL A 51 11.97 -1.54 -12.49
CA VAL A 51 12.65 -1.12 -13.73
C VAL A 51 14.14 -0.85 -13.48
N MET A 52 14.46 -0.08 -12.43
CA MET A 52 15.84 0.25 -12.10
C MET A 52 16.68 -0.97 -11.70
N LEU A 53 16.11 -1.90 -10.94
CA LEU A 53 16.80 -3.13 -10.55
C LEU A 53 17.00 -4.05 -11.76
N THR A 54 16.00 -4.17 -12.63
CA THR A 54 16.11 -4.98 -13.85
C THR A 54 17.23 -4.45 -14.73
N LEU A 55 17.21 -3.15 -15.06
CA LEU A 55 18.28 -2.49 -15.82
C LEU A 55 19.64 -2.57 -15.13
N GLY A 56 19.67 -2.38 -13.82
CA GLY A 56 20.89 -2.40 -13.02
C GLY A 56 21.55 -3.78 -12.93
N ILE A 57 20.79 -4.87 -13.03
CA ILE A 57 21.28 -6.25 -12.98
C ILE A 57 21.60 -6.79 -14.37
N THR A 58 20.77 -6.50 -15.40
CA THR A 58 20.94 -7.08 -16.73
C THR A 58 21.90 -6.29 -17.62
N CYS A 59 21.94 -4.96 -17.52
CA CYS A 59 22.69 -4.11 -18.44
C CYS A 59 24.01 -3.57 -17.87
N CYS A 60 24.22 -3.59 -16.55
CA CYS A 60 25.39 -2.97 -15.91
C CYS A 60 26.27 -3.98 -15.15
N LYS A 61 27.51 -4.17 -15.63
CA LYS A 61 28.47 -5.19 -15.13
C LYS A 61 29.26 -4.77 -13.87
N LYS A 62 29.13 -3.53 -13.40
CA LYS A 62 29.77 -3.00 -12.17
C LYS A 62 28.81 -2.13 -11.38
N ARG A 63 28.82 -2.29 -10.05
CA ARG A 63 28.17 -1.50 -8.99
C ARG A 63 27.35 -0.31 -9.52
N SER A 64 26.20 -0.64 -10.08
CA SER A 64 25.42 0.33 -10.85
C SER A 64 24.69 1.26 -9.89
N ILE A 65 24.79 2.57 -10.13
CA ILE A 65 24.01 3.58 -9.40
C ILE A 65 22.51 3.24 -9.43
N PHE A 66 22.05 2.57 -10.49
CA PHE A 66 20.70 2.05 -10.64
C PHE A 66 20.30 1.03 -9.56
N VAL A 67 21.23 0.17 -9.09
CA VAL A 67 20.96 -0.78 -7.99
C VAL A 67 20.86 -0.05 -6.65
N LEU A 68 21.68 0.99 -6.44
CA LEU A 68 21.62 1.82 -5.23
C LEU A 68 20.31 2.61 -5.16
N ILE A 69 19.95 3.27 -6.26
CA ILE A 69 18.69 4.02 -6.38
C ILE A 69 17.51 3.06 -6.23
N GLY A 70 17.53 1.90 -6.90
CA GLY A 70 16.53 0.85 -6.75
C GLY A 70 16.33 0.42 -5.29
N LYS A 71 17.41 0.27 -4.51
CA LYS A 71 17.34 -0.04 -3.07
C LYS A 71 16.62 1.06 -2.27
N VAL A 72 16.88 2.33 -2.57
CA VAL A 72 16.20 3.46 -1.91
C VAL A 72 14.71 3.46 -2.26
N PHE A 73 14.35 3.25 -3.53
CA PHE A 73 12.95 3.18 -3.96
C PHE A 73 12.19 2.01 -3.33
N VAL A 74 12.79 0.82 -3.21
CA VAL A 74 12.19 -0.30 -2.46
C VAL A 74 11.96 0.08 -1.00
N GLY A 75 12.93 0.75 -0.36
CA GLY A 75 12.81 1.22 1.02
C GLY A 75 11.65 2.21 1.20
N ILE A 76 11.52 3.18 0.28
CA ILE A 76 10.41 4.14 0.28
C ILE A 76 9.07 3.41 0.12
N ALA A 77 8.97 2.48 -0.85
CA ALA A 77 7.75 1.70 -1.06
C ALA A 77 7.35 0.89 0.17
N GLN A 78 8.33 0.29 0.86
CA GLN A 78 8.10 -0.45 2.10
C GLN A 78 7.54 0.46 3.22
N VAL A 79 8.15 1.62 3.46
CA VAL A 79 7.68 2.57 4.48
C VAL A 79 6.30 3.10 4.14
N SER A 80 6.06 3.46 2.87
CA SER A 80 4.74 3.92 2.41
C SER A 80 3.66 2.85 2.55
N THR A 81 3.98 1.57 2.30
CA THR A 81 3.04 0.45 2.52
C THR A 81 2.66 0.33 3.99
N ILE A 82 3.63 0.44 4.91
CA ILE A 82 3.39 0.35 6.36
C ILE A 82 2.52 1.53 6.82
N LEU A 83 2.80 2.74 6.34
CA LEU A 83 2.02 3.93 6.68
C LEU A 83 0.60 3.86 6.13
N MET A 84 0.42 3.43 4.87
CA MET A 84 -0.89 3.17 4.29
C MET A 84 -1.67 2.18 5.17
N PHE A 85 -1.03 1.09 5.60
CA PHE A 85 -1.66 0.08 6.44
C PHE A 85 -2.06 0.62 7.83
N ALA A 86 -1.18 1.39 8.48
CA ALA A 86 -1.46 2.00 9.77
C ALA A 86 -2.64 2.99 9.71
N LEU A 87 -2.77 3.73 8.61
CA LEU A 87 -3.87 4.67 8.38
C LEU A 87 -5.18 3.98 7.96
N TRP A 88 -5.09 2.81 7.30
CA TRP A 88 -6.26 2.04 6.91
C TRP A 88 -7.05 1.49 8.11
N ILE A 89 -6.37 1.04 9.18
CA ILE A 89 -7.01 0.46 10.37
C ILE A 89 -8.08 1.39 10.98
N PRO A 90 -7.78 2.66 11.33
CA PRO A 90 -8.79 3.58 11.86
C PRO A 90 -9.83 4.00 10.81
N GLN A 91 -9.50 3.94 9.51
CA GLN A 91 -10.46 4.17 8.43
C GLN A 91 -11.50 3.04 8.33
N ALA A 92 -11.09 1.78 8.51
CA ALA A 92 -11.96 0.61 8.37
C ALA A 92 -12.77 0.26 9.63
N ARG A 93 -12.31 0.67 10.82
CA ARG A 93 -13.02 0.46 12.11
C ARG A 93 -14.52 0.81 12.13
N PRO A 94 -15.02 1.92 11.56
CA PRO A 94 -16.44 2.27 11.64
C PRO A 94 -17.40 1.30 10.95
N LEU A 95 -16.92 0.35 10.12
CA LEU A 95 -17.75 -0.70 9.51
C LEU A 95 -17.92 -1.94 10.41
N GLY A 96 -17.17 -2.04 11.51
CA GLY A 96 -17.04 -3.27 12.28
C GLY A 96 -18.03 -3.39 13.43
N LYS A 97 -19.32 -3.55 13.14
CA LYS A 97 -20.26 -3.98 14.18
C LYS A 97 -21.17 -5.08 13.65
N GLU A 98 -21.01 -6.24 14.30
CA GLU A 98 -21.68 -7.52 14.09
C GLU A 98 -21.07 -8.35 12.95
N ASP A 99 -20.26 -9.33 13.36
CA ASP A 99 -19.67 -10.44 12.59
C ASP A 99 -18.86 -10.08 11.33
N ASP A 100 -17.56 -10.33 11.43
CA ASP A 100 -16.71 -10.56 10.25
C ASP A 100 -16.73 -9.45 9.19
N VAL A 101 -16.35 -8.23 9.58
CA VAL A 101 -15.42 -7.47 8.72
C VAL A 101 -14.07 -8.19 8.78
N THR A 102 -14.10 -9.44 8.32
CA THR A 102 -13.01 -10.30 8.00
C THR A 102 -11.99 -9.43 7.30
N LEU A 103 -10.77 -9.54 7.77
CA LEU A 103 -9.55 -9.05 7.14
C LEU A 103 -9.66 -9.26 5.63
N ASN A 104 -10.25 -8.28 4.94
CA ASN A 104 -10.79 -8.48 3.61
C ASN A 104 -9.60 -8.64 2.64
N GLY A 105 -9.84 -9.06 1.39
CA GLY A 105 -8.76 -9.33 0.43
C GLY A 105 -7.69 -8.22 0.37
N SER A 106 -8.09 -6.96 0.53
CA SER A 106 -7.22 -5.78 0.62
C SER A 106 -6.23 -5.81 1.79
N PHE A 107 -6.64 -6.31 2.96
CA PHE A 107 -5.77 -6.50 4.13
C PHE A 107 -4.71 -7.56 3.85
N VAL A 108 -5.14 -8.72 3.33
CA VAL A 108 -4.24 -9.83 3.01
C VAL A 108 -3.23 -9.41 1.94
N LEU A 109 -3.69 -8.70 0.91
CA LEU A 109 -2.85 -8.12 -0.13
C LEU A 109 -1.83 -7.12 0.43
N ALA A 110 -2.21 -6.28 1.40
CA ALA A 110 -1.28 -5.35 2.03
C ALA A 110 -0.19 -6.07 2.84
N VAL A 111 -0.53 -7.14 3.56
CA VAL A 111 0.43 -7.97 4.31
C VAL A 111 1.38 -8.71 3.35
N ILE A 112 0.85 -9.30 2.28
CA ILE A 112 1.66 -9.94 1.23
C ILE A 112 2.61 -8.93 0.58
N SER A 113 2.09 -7.76 0.21
CA SER A 113 2.88 -6.66 -0.39
C SER A 113 4.03 -6.22 0.53
N SER A 114 3.74 -6.00 1.82
CA SER A 114 4.76 -5.65 2.82
C SER A 114 5.83 -6.74 2.96
N SER A 115 5.43 -8.01 2.94
CA SER A 115 6.34 -9.16 2.99
C SER A 115 7.24 -9.21 1.75
N LEU A 116 6.67 -9.00 0.56
CA LEU A 116 7.41 -8.98 -0.71
C LEU A 116 8.41 -7.82 -0.77
N TYR A 117 8.02 -6.61 -0.35
CA TYR A 117 8.95 -5.48 -0.27
C TYR A 117 10.10 -5.75 0.70
N THR A 118 9.83 -6.41 1.82
CA THR A 118 10.86 -6.81 2.79
C THR A 118 11.85 -7.80 2.17
N ILE A 119 11.33 -8.84 1.51
CA ILE A 119 12.16 -9.83 0.80
C ILE A 119 13.00 -9.16 -0.28
N ALA A 120 12.39 -8.29 -1.10
CA ALA A 120 13.08 -7.55 -2.16
C ALA A 120 14.20 -6.67 -1.58
N SER A 121 13.94 -5.96 -0.48
CA SER A 121 14.93 -5.13 0.20
C SER A 121 16.13 -5.94 0.69
N ILE A 122 15.90 -7.13 1.26
CA ILE A 122 16.95 -8.06 1.69
C ILE A 122 17.75 -8.56 0.49
N LEU A 123 17.09 -9.04 -0.57
CA LEU A 123 17.75 -9.56 -1.76
C LEU A 123 18.62 -8.51 -2.45
N VAL A 124 18.09 -7.29 -2.63
CA VAL A 124 18.83 -6.16 -3.21
C VAL A 124 20.00 -5.78 -2.32
N SER A 125 19.83 -5.77 -0.99
CA SER A 125 20.92 -5.49 -0.06
C SER A 125 22.02 -6.56 -0.12
N ARG A 126 21.67 -7.84 -0.22
CA ARG A 126 22.63 -8.94 -0.38
C ARG A 126 23.35 -8.85 -1.72
N HIS A 127 22.65 -8.54 -2.80
CA HIS A 127 23.25 -8.32 -4.12
C HIS A 127 24.23 -7.14 -4.08
N ALA A 128 23.86 -6.03 -3.44
CA ALA A 128 24.73 -4.86 -3.29
C ALA A 128 25.99 -5.14 -2.44
N VAL A 129 25.92 -6.08 -1.48
CA VAL A 129 27.07 -6.50 -0.66
C VAL A 129 27.96 -7.52 -1.38
N LYS A 130 27.39 -8.52 -2.05
CA LYS A 130 28.15 -9.53 -2.83
C LYS A 130 28.83 -8.96 -4.08
N GLY A 131 28.41 -7.79 -4.55
CA GLY A 131 29.08 -7.05 -5.63
C GLY A 131 30.29 -6.22 -5.19
N LYS A 132 30.73 -6.33 -3.93
CA LYS A 132 32.06 -5.88 -3.46
C LYS A 132 33.08 -6.99 -3.70
#